data_AF-A0A2D7DX23-F1
#
_entry.id   AF-A0A2D7DX23-F1
#
_cell.length_a   1.000
_cell.length_b   1.000
_cell.length_c   1.000
_cell.angle_alpha   90.00
_cell.angle_beta   90.00
_cell.angle_gamma   90.00
#
_symmetry.space_group_name_H-M   'P 1'
#
loop_
_entity.id
_entity.type
_entity.pdbx_description
1 polymer ?
#
loop_
_entity_poly.entity_id
_entity_poly.type
_entity_poly.pdbx_seq_one_letter_code
_entity_poly.pdbx_strand_id
1 'polypeptide(L)'
;MKNIIFIVILTFCFKYSTSDEIKPIVIEQNCQSCHGKNYSGNKYIKSIKDLDRKKFVEKMKNYKKKNDNSVMSRIVKVLSVNDIEKIAEIIYE
;
A
#
# COMPACT_ATOMS: atom_id res chain seq x y z
N MET A 1 -43.46 -18.05 9.38
CA MET A 1 -42.33 -19.01 9.31
C MET A 1 -41.73 -19.15 7.90
N LYS A 2 -42.51 -19.05 6.82
CA LYS A 2 -42.03 -19.22 5.44
C LYS A 2 -40.99 -18.16 4.98
N ASN A 3 -41.05 -16.95 5.53
CA ASN A 3 -40.15 -15.84 5.16
C ASN A 3 -38.78 -15.87 5.88
N ILE A 4 -38.66 -16.61 6.99
CA ILE A 4 -37.41 -16.69 7.77
C ILE A 4 -36.40 -17.59 7.04
N ILE A 5 -36.88 -18.67 6.41
CA ILE A 5 -36.06 -19.59 5.62
C ILE A 5 -35.38 -18.86 4.44
N PHE A 6 -36.07 -17.88 3.84
CA PHE A 6 -35.55 -17.11 2.73
C PHE A 6 -34.38 -16.18 3.13
N ILE A 7 -34.43 -15.63 4.36
CA ILE A 7 -33.37 -14.76 4.89
C ILE A 7 -32.10 -15.56 5.23
N VAL A 8 -32.25 -16.76 5.79
CA VAL A 8 -31.12 -17.64 6.13
C VAL A 8 -30.38 -18.10 4.87
N ILE A 9 -31.10 -18.40 3.79
CA ILE A 9 -30.51 -18.78 2.49
C ILE A 9 -29.74 -17.60 1.88
N LEU A 10 -30.26 -16.37 1.98
CA LEU A 10 -29.58 -15.18 1.46
C LEU A 10 -28.23 -14.93 2.15
N THR A 11 -28.14 -15.16 3.45
CA THR A 11 -26.89 -14.96 4.21
C THR A 11 -25.81 -16.00 3.89
N PHE A 12 -26.18 -17.18 3.41
CA PHE A 12 -25.22 -18.26 3.11
C PHE A 12 -24.53 -18.10 1.75
N CYS A 13 -25.13 -17.31 0.83
CA CYS A 13 -24.55 -17.05 -0.49
C CYS A 13 -23.51 -15.91 -0.50
N PHE A 14 -23.44 -15.09 0.55
CA PHE A 14 -22.37 -14.09 0.71
C PHE A 14 -21.13 -14.75 1.33
N LYS A 15 -20.51 -15.67 0.60
CA LYS A 15 -19.10 -15.97 0.85
C LYS A 15 -18.33 -14.72 0.44
N TYR A 16 -17.89 -13.95 1.44
CA TYR A 16 -16.93 -12.88 1.24
C TYR A 16 -15.69 -13.49 0.57
N SER A 17 -15.55 -13.33 -0.74
CA SER A 17 -14.29 -13.56 -1.41
C SER A 17 -13.34 -12.45 -0.95
N THR A 18 -12.55 -12.74 0.08
CA THR A 18 -11.39 -11.92 0.41
C THR A 18 -10.41 -12.10 -0.74
N SER A 19 -10.23 -11.07 -1.57
CA SER A 19 -9.12 -11.06 -2.52
C SER A 19 -7.82 -11.20 -1.73
N ASP A 20 -6.91 -12.06 -2.17
CA ASP A 20 -5.59 -12.16 -1.55
C ASP A 20 -4.93 -10.77 -1.54
N GLU A 21 -4.65 -10.24 -0.36
CA GLU A 21 -3.94 -8.97 -0.23
C GLU A 21 -2.56 -9.10 -0.88
N ILE A 22 -2.17 -8.11 -1.70
CA ILE A 22 -0.84 -8.09 -2.30
C ILE A 22 0.19 -8.04 -1.18
N LYS A 23 1.13 -9.00 -1.17
CA LYS A 23 2.15 -9.08 -0.13
C LYS A 23 3.00 -7.79 -0.12
N PRO A 24 3.26 -7.18 1.06
CA PRO A 24 4.06 -5.95 1.16
C PRO A 24 5.43 -6.02 0.49
N ILE A 25 6.07 -7.20 0.49
CA ILE A 25 7.36 -7.42 -0.18
C ILE A 25 7.29 -7.19 -1.69
N VAL A 26 6.16 -7.53 -2.33
CA VAL A 26 5.97 -7.30 -3.78
C VAL A 26 5.81 -5.80 -4.04
N ILE A 27 5.14 -5.09 -3.14
CA ILE A 27 4.95 -3.64 -3.26
C ILE A 27 6.29 -2.93 -3.06
N GLU A 28 7.07 -3.34 -2.06
CA GLU A 28 8.42 -2.83 -1.82
C GLU A 28 9.33 -3.01 -3.05
N GLN A 29 9.31 -4.19 -3.68
CA GLN A 29 10.17 -4.46 -4.85
C GLN A 29 9.91 -3.46 -5.99
N ASN A 30 8.66 -3.03 -6.14
CA ASN A 30 8.30 -2.00 -7.11
C ASN A 30 8.86 -0.62 -6.74
N CYS A 31 9.09 -0.31 -5.47
CA CYS A 31 9.74 0.94 -5.06
C CYS A 31 11.17 1.02 -5.62
N GLN A 32 11.90 -0.10 -5.63
CA GLN A 32 13.27 -0.16 -6.16
C GLN A 32 13.36 0.13 -7.66
N SER A 33 12.30 -0.15 -8.43
CA SER A 33 12.27 0.10 -9.87
C SER A 33 12.51 1.58 -10.24
N CYS A 34 12.01 2.50 -9.41
CA CYS A 34 12.19 3.94 -9.60
C CYS A 34 13.27 4.51 -8.67
N HIS A 35 13.35 4.04 -7.43
CA HIS A 35 14.29 4.55 -6.43
C HIS A 35 15.64 3.83 -6.41
N GLY A 36 15.92 2.98 -7.40
CA GLY A 36 17.19 2.27 -7.54
C GLY A 36 17.32 1.07 -6.59
N LYS A 37 18.34 0.25 -6.86
CA LYS A 37 18.68 -0.93 -6.05
C LYS A 37 18.96 -0.51 -4.60
N ASN A 38 18.41 -1.26 -3.64
CA ASN A 38 18.51 -0.93 -2.21
C ASN A 38 18.09 0.52 -1.89
N TYR A 39 17.20 1.08 -2.71
CA TYR A 39 16.63 2.42 -2.57
C TYR A 39 17.65 3.57 -2.59
N SER A 40 18.83 3.33 -3.18
CA SER A 40 19.97 4.25 -3.22
C SER A 40 19.77 5.48 -4.12
N GLY A 41 18.65 5.55 -4.83
CA GLY A 41 18.35 6.61 -5.79
C GLY A 41 19.08 6.44 -7.11
N ASN A 42 18.94 7.45 -7.96
CA ASN A 42 19.64 7.59 -9.22
C ASN A 42 19.71 9.09 -9.59
N LYS A 43 20.21 9.41 -10.80
CA LYS A 43 20.35 10.79 -11.28
C LYS A 43 19.05 11.60 -11.35
N TYR A 44 17.88 10.96 -11.37
CA TYR A 44 16.58 11.61 -11.51
C TYR A 44 15.72 11.51 -10.24
N ILE A 45 15.82 10.39 -9.53
CA ILE A 45 14.97 10.07 -8.38
C ILE A 45 15.86 9.86 -7.15
N LYS A 46 15.57 10.60 -6.08
CA LYS A 46 16.34 10.56 -4.84
C LYS A 46 16.21 9.22 -4.12
N SER A 47 17.21 8.92 -3.31
CA SER A 47 17.23 7.80 -2.38
C SER A 47 16.07 7.90 -1.40
N ILE A 48 15.45 6.76 -1.08
CA ILE A 48 14.46 6.68 0.01
C ILE A 48 15.18 6.76 1.36
N LYS A 49 16.39 6.16 1.44
CA LYS A 49 17.22 6.08 2.64
C LYS A 49 17.77 7.44 3.11
N ASP A 50 17.59 8.51 2.32
CA ASP A 50 17.86 9.89 2.75
C ASP A 50 16.88 10.38 3.84
N LEU A 51 15.75 9.68 4.00
CA LEU A 51 14.77 9.91 5.05
C LEU A 51 14.94 8.86 6.16
N ASP A 52 14.66 9.24 7.40
CA ASP A 52 14.41 8.28 8.47
C ASP A 52 13.03 7.60 8.29
N ARG A 53 12.81 6.46 8.95
CA ARG A 53 11.56 5.69 8.86
C ARG A 53 10.32 6.54 9.16
N LYS A 54 10.38 7.41 10.17
CA LYS A 54 9.26 8.26 10.58
C LYS A 54 8.90 9.27 9.48
N LYS A 55 9.89 9.95 8.92
CA LYS A 55 9.73 10.91 7.80
C LYS A 55 9.25 10.21 6.53
N PHE A 56 9.72 9.00 6.25
CA PHE A 56 9.21 8.20 5.14
C PHE A 56 7.70 7.96 5.28
N VAL A 57 7.26 7.40 6.42
CA VAL A 57 5.85 7.11 6.69
C VAL A 57 5.00 8.38 6.62
N GLU A 58 5.47 9.48 7.21
CA GLU A 58 4.77 10.77 7.16
C GLU A 58 4.60 11.24 5.70
N LYS A 59 5.67 11.19 4.91
CA LYS A 59 5.65 11.62 3.51
C LYS A 59 4.73 10.76 2.66
N MET A 60 4.69 9.46 2.87
CA MET A 60 3.76 8.54 2.20
C MET A 60 2.30 8.85 2.56
N LYS A 61 2.00 9.06 3.85
CA LYS A 61 0.66 9.50 4.29
C LYS A 61 0.26 10.85 3.68
N ASN A 62 1.21 11.77 3.52
CA ASN A 62 0.99 13.04 2.85
C ASN A 62 0.68 12.85 1.35
N TYR A 63 1.44 12.02 0.63
CA TYR A 63 1.13 11.69 -0.77
C TYR A 63 -0.26 11.06 -0.92
N LYS A 64 -0.68 10.19 0.00
CA LYS A 64 -2.02 9.58 -0.02
C LYS A 64 -3.15 10.61 0.05
N LYS A 65 -2.97 11.64 0.87
CA LYS A 65 -3.96 12.71 1.10
C LYS A 65 -3.92 13.79 0.01
N LYS A 66 -2.77 13.94 -0.65
CA LYS A 66 -2.56 15.01 -1.62
C LYS A 66 -3.38 14.75 -2.88
N ASN A 67 -4.14 15.75 -3.30
CA ASN A 67 -4.89 15.72 -4.56
C ASN A 67 -4.06 16.35 -5.68
N ASP A 68 -2.94 15.71 -6.03
CA ASP A 68 -2.13 16.07 -7.19
C ASP A 68 -1.89 14.86 -8.10
N ASN A 69 -1.37 15.13 -9.30
CA ASN A 69 -1.10 14.11 -10.31
C ASN A 69 0.35 13.61 -10.30
N SER A 70 1.10 13.86 -9.22
CA SER A 70 2.47 13.36 -9.12
C SER A 70 2.49 11.83 -9.15
N VAL A 71 3.58 11.25 -9.65
CA VAL A 71 3.75 9.78 -9.74
C VAL A 71 3.55 9.15 -8.36
N MET A 72 4.16 9.71 -7.32
CA MET A 72 4.04 9.20 -5.96
C MET A 72 2.62 9.29 -5.41
N SER A 73 1.90 10.39 -5.62
CA SER A 73 0.49 10.47 -5.20
C SER A 73 -0.36 9.39 -5.85
N ARG A 74 -0.16 9.11 -7.15
CA ARG A 74 -0.88 8.04 -7.87
C ARG A 74 -0.56 6.64 -7.32
N ILE A 75 0.73 6.34 -7.10
CA ILE A 75 1.16 5.05 -6.56
C ILE A 75 0.62 4.84 -5.14
N VAL A 76 0.75 5.85 -4.28
CA VAL A 76 0.41 5.71 -2.85
C VAL A 76 -1.10 5.73 -2.61
N LYS A 77 -1.89 6.32 -3.51
CA LYS A 77 -3.36 6.41 -3.35
C LYS A 77 -4.03 5.06 -3.17
N VAL A 78 -3.53 4.02 -3.84
CA VAL A 78 -4.07 2.65 -3.78
C VAL A 78 -3.57 1.83 -2.59
N LEU A 79 -2.53 2.28 -1.88
CA LEU A 79 -1.97 1.58 -0.73
C LEU A 79 -2.79 1.84 0.53
N SER A 80 -3.05 0.82 1.35
CA SER A 80 -3.59 1.03 2.69
C SER A 80 -2.56 1.70 3.60
N VAL A 81 -3.00 2.24 4.74
CA VAL A 81 -2.05 2.76 5.75
C VAL A 81 -1.18 1.62 6.29
N ASN A 82 -1.73 0.42 6.43
CA ASN A 82 -1.00 -0.77 6.87
C ASN A 82 0.11 -1.15 5.87
N ASP A 83 -0.15 -1.06 4.55
CA ASP A 83 0.87 -1.31 3.53
C ASP A 83 2.04 -0.33 3.67
N ILE A 84 1.74 0.95 3.89
CA ILE A 84 2.76 1.99 4.09
C ILE A 84 3.67 1.64 5.29
N GLU A 85 3.09 1.22 6.40
CA GLU A 85 3.86 0.84 7.60
C GLU A 85 4.72 -0.41 7.35
N LYS A 86 4.16 -1.45 6.72
CA LYS A 86 4.91 -2.69 6.42
C LYS A 86 6.01 -2.47 5.40
N ILE A 87 5.80 -1.63 4.39
CA ILE A 87 6.86 -1.22 3.46
C ILE A 87 7.95 -0.47 4.22
N ALA A 88 7.59 0.41 5.16
CA ALA A 88 8.57 1.12 5.98
C ALA A 88 9.36 0.18 6.89
N GLU A 89 8.78 -0.92 7.38
CA GLU A 89 9.51 -1.96 8.11
C GLU A 89 10.53 -2.62 7.18
N ILE A 90 10.10 -3.16 6.03
CA ILE A 90 11.00 -3.83 5.08
C ILE A 90 12.14 -2.92 4.61
N ILE A 91 11.85 -1.64 4.33
CA ILE A 91 12.89 -0.71 3.84
C ILE A 91 13.90 -0.40 4.94
N TYR A 92 13.50 -0.29 6.22
CA TYR A 92 14.34 0.27 7.29
C TYR A 92 14.80 -0.73 8.36
N GLU A 93 14.40 -1.99 8.28
CA GLU A 93 15.13 -3.12 8.88
C GLU A 93 16.56 -3.25 8.31
#